data_AF-A0A5M6D2Z2-F1
#
_entry.id   AF-A0A5M6D2Z2-F1
#
_cell.length_a   1.000
_cell.length_b   1.000
_cell.length_c   1.000
_cell.angle_alpha   90.00
_cell.angle_beta   90.00
_cell.angle_gamma   90.00
#
_symmetry.space_group_name_H-M   'P 1'
#
loop_
_entity.id
_entity.type
_entity.pdbx_description
1 polymer ?
#
loop_
_entity_poly.entity_id
_entity_poly.type
_entity_poly.pdbx_seq_one_letter_code
_entity_poly.pdbx_strand_id
1 'polypeptide(L)'
;MLSLCLRRRRSPQSSFATCVLPPFRPLRCETLERRHLLASVSLTPIAADDQFSTDEDSVVLGNVLTSDRLDGSVAPGLTLRVAEWNGQPVGSSPIFLPSGAILTVEEDGDFHYDPRTSADLQGLAGGESAVDTFHYTATPQFSQIYVLGDSLSDQGQLFAATAGTFPPDPPYDQGRFSNGPVWVEQAAPGLGLATTLANNFAVAGAASGTENFNESLLGTDLPGVADELDAYLDAYGPTADPQALYVIWAGTNDFFLPFSDPAPVIANAITNIVSHVGNLQARGAQHVLVMNMPDLGSTPYGLSDPVLSGQLSAISQAFNANLAATLDSSGLAITPIDVYGRLEEITDDPDAFGLTNVTEASFDGTQVVLDPSTSLFWDSVHPTQRGHELIADLVLEHLSDQGTVSIDVSGVTTVPTLDARHESGQAGELELWLSADDASINDRNGPFEYTVDWGDGEVQSVQGTAAGVSLTHSYDALPVVTPEIRVRDQDGDSSVALREVVIWGTVGSDRIRIRPDAGGVHVLTLNGETVASLDPTNVDRVVAFGLEGDDFLSAAGSEIAVEFDGGDGRDVVLGSRADDRLIGGLGSRLLELRGDADLIGSVAASRLR
;
A
#
# COMPACT_ATOMS: atom_id res chain seq x y z
N MET A 1 -13.45 37.03 37.62
CA MET A 1 -14.13 38.35 37.70
C MET A 1 -15.24 38.28 38.74
N LEU A 2 -15.26 39.24 39.67
CA LEU A 2 -16.19 39.38 40.81
C LEU A 2 -17.59 39.91 40.40
N SER A 3 -18.66 39.43 41.07
CA SER A 3 -19.71 40.23 41.74
C SER A 3 -20.82 39.32 42.29
N LEU A 4 -20.99 39.21 43.62
CA LEU A 4 -21.98 39.89 44.49
C LEU A 4 -23.46 39.66 44.10
N CYS A 5 -24.45 39.53 44.99
CA CYS A 5 -24.64 39.29 46.42
C CYS A 5 -26.17 39.47 46.65
N LEU A 6 -26.84 38.69 47.51
CA LEU A 6 -27.82 39.17 48.52
C LEU A 6 -28.65 38.04 49.16
N ARG A 7 -28.49 37.91 50.49
CA ARG A 7 -29.43 37.29 51.43
C ARG A 7 -30.46 38.32 51.91
N ARG A 8 -31.70 37.90 52.13
CA ARG A 8 -32.61 38.48 53.16
C ARG A 8 -33.39 37.38 53.90
N ARG A 9 -33.67 37.63 55.18
CA ARG A 9 -34.22 36.72 56.21
C ARG A 9 -35.57 37.27 56.76
N ARG A 10 -36.41 36.35 57.28
CA ARG A 10 -37.48 36.39 58.34
C ARG A 10 -38.99 36.44 57.97
N SER A 11 -39.64 35.25 58.02
CA SER A 11 -40.82 34.74 58.82
C SER A 11 -42.15 35.54 59.00
N PRO A 12 -43.26 34.94 59.51
CA PRO A 12 -43.92 33.63 59.26
C PRO A 12 -45.47 33.76 59.05
N GLN A 13 -46.16 32.81 58.39
CA GLN A 13 -47.55 32.38 58.73
C GLN A 13 -48.08 31.29 57.77
N SER A 14 -48.87 30.40 58.36
CA SER A 14 -49.50 29.19 57.81
C SER A 14 -50.62 29.46 56.80
N SER A 15 -50.67 28.70 55.70
CA SER A 15 -51.88 28.00 55.24
C SER A 15 -51.55 27.05 54.08
N PHE A 16 -52.35 26.00 53.96
CA PHE A 16 -52.30 24.86 53.04
C PHE A 16 -51.81 25.18 51.61
N ALA A 17 -50.86 24.36 51.11
CA ALA A 17 -50.51 24.30 49.70
C ALA A 17 -50.23 22.84 49.28
N THR A 18 -51.02 22.42 48.29
CA THR A 18 -50.89 21.25 47.42
C THR A 18 -49.44 21.05 46.96
N CYS A 19 -48.87 19.86 47.10
CA CYS A 19 -47.60 19.52 46.45
C CYS A 19 -47.83 19.37 44.95
N VAL A 20 -47.58 20.46 44.22
CA VAL A 20 -47.34 20.42 42.77
C VAL A 20 -45.86 20.10 42.58
N LEU A 21 -45.58 18.95 41.97
CA LEU A 21 -44.23 18.57 41.52
C LEU A 21 -43.70 19.65 40.55
N PRO A 22 -42.41 20.03 40.62
CA PRO A 22 -41.85 20.96 39.65
C PRO A 22 -41.76 20.30 38.26
N PRO A 23 -41.83 21.08 37.18
CA PRO A 23 -41.72 20.54 35.83
C PRO A 23 -40.31 19.96 35.61
N PHE A 24 -40.27 18.74 35.08
CA PHE A 24 -39.07 18.12 34.53
C PHE A 24 -38.36 19.12 33.63
N ARG A 25 -37.12 19.50 33.99
CA ARG A 25 -36.18 20.01 33.02
C ARG A 25 -35.71 18.81 32.20
N PRO A 26 -35.67 18.89 30.86
CA PRO A 26 -35.04 17.85 30.07
C PRO A 26 -33.58 17.76 30.51
N LEU A 27 -33.17 16.57 30.95
CA LEU A 27 -31.77 16.19 30.90
C LEU A 27 -31.38 16.37 29.44
N ARG A 28 -30.48 17.31 29.15
CA ARG A 28 -29.78 17.26 27.87
C ARG A 28 -29.04 15.93 27.88
N CYS A 29 -29.16 15.15 26.80
CA CYS A 29 -28.10 14.22 26.40
C CYS A 29 -26.82 15.04 26.30
N GLU A 30 -26.10 15.16 27.40
CA GLU A 30 -24.66 15.13 27.29
C GLU A 30 -24.37 13.73 26.77
N THR A 31 -23.98 13.65 25.50
CA THR A 31 -23.23 12.52 24.98
C THR A 31 -22.30 12.05 26.08
N LEU A 32 -22.30 10.75 26.37
CA LEU A 32 -21.28 10.11 27.20
C LEU A 32 -19.92 10.41 26.56
N GLU A 33 -19.32 11.56 26.85
CA GLU A 33 -17.91 11.76 26.62
C GLU A 33 -17.22 10.58 27.31
N ARG A 34 -16.34 9.88 26.57
CA ARG A 34 -15.45 8.80 27.03
C ARG A 34 -14.83 9.15 28.38
N ARG A 35 -15.57 8.97 29.48
CA ARG A 35 -15.10 9.18 30.84
C ARG A 35 -14.45 7.89 31.27
N HIS A 36 -13.16 7.78 30.94
CA HIS A 36 -12.14 7.00 31.64
C HIS A 36 -12.69 5.81 32.43
N LEU A 37 -12.98 4.71 31.71
CA LEU A 37 -12.94 3.38 32.28
C LEU A 37 -11.47 3.12 32.65
N LEU A 38 -11.17 2.84 33.92
CA LEU A 38 -9.80 2.55 34.37
C LEU A 38 -9.43 1.07 34.15
N ALA A 39 -10.39 0.23 33.74
CA ALA A 39 -10.19 -1.17 33.36
C ALA A 39 -10.03 -1.40 31.84
N SER A 40 -10.09 -0.35 31.02
CA SER A 40 -9.97 -0.48 29.57
C SER A 40 -8.51 -0.65 29.13
N VAL A 41 -8.22 -1.76 28.48
CA VAL A 41 -7.03 -1.96 27.63
C VAL A 41 -7.45 -1.63 26.20
N SER A 42 -6.84 -0.60 25.63
CA SER A 42 -7.03 -0.28 24.22
C SER A 42 -6.24 -1.27 23.37
N LEU A 43 -6.92 -1.90 22.42
CA LEU A 43 -6.28 -2.69 21.34
C LEU A 43 -6.25 -1.89 20.03
N THR A 44 -6.65 -0.62 20.06
CA THR A 44 -6.65 0.23 18.87
C THR A 44 -5.22 0.52 18.45
N PRO A 45 -4.85 0.20 17.21
CA PRO A 45 -3.61 0.67 16.60
C PRO A 45 -3.56 2.19 16.58
N ILE A 46 -2.35 2.73 16.54
CA ILE A 46 -2.06 4.12 16.23
C ILE A 46 -1.13 4.05 15.03
N ALA A 47 -1.72 4.18 13.84
CA ALA A 47 -0.98 4.26 12.60
C ALA A 47 -0.38 5.66 12.46
N ALA A 48 0.87 5.73 12.04
CA ALA A 48 1.59 6.97 11.80
C ALA A 48 1.81 7.14 10.29
N ASP A 49 1.70 8.38 9.81
CA ASP A 49 2.04 8.65 8.42
C ASP A 49 3.55 8.46 8.21
N ASP A 50 3.90 7.72 7.16
CA ASP A 50 5.28 7.42 6.80
C ASP A 50 5.72 8.21 5.56
N GLN A 51 7.00 8.61 5.55
CA GLN A 51 7.59 9.34 4.44
C GLN A 51 8.85 8.63 3.97
N PHE A 52 8.92 8.40 2.66
CA PHE A 52 10.08 7.85 1.97
C PHE A 52 10.48 8.77 0.81
N SER A 53 11.69 8.59 0.29
CA SER A 53 12.19 9.33 -0.87
C SER A 53 13.01 8.42 -1.77
N THR A 54 12.92 8.64 -3.08
CA THR A 54 13.71 7.95 -4.10
C THR A 54 13.88 8.82 -5.34
N ASP A 55 14.72 8.39 -6.26
CA ASP A 55 14.64 8.83 -7.64
C ASP A 55 13.70 7.93 -8.46
N GLU A 56 13.29 8.42 -9.62
CA GLU A 56 12.42 7.75 -10.58
C GLU A 56 13.02 6.45 -11.15
N ASP A 57 14.34 6.26 -11.05
CA ASP A 57 15.05 5.08 -11.52
C ASP A 57 15.26 4.01 -10.44
N SER A 58 14.99 4.35 -9.19
CA SER A 58 15.33 3.52 -8.03
C SER A 58 14.10 2.96 -7.34
N VAL A 59 14.22 1.68 -7.04
CA VAL A 59 13.24 0.94 -6.23
C VAL A 59 13.40 1.28 -4.76
N VAL A 60 12.27 1.42 -4.06
CA VAL A 60 12.24 1.56 -2.60
C VAL A 60 11.74 0.26 -1.96
N LEU A 61 12.45 -0.15 -0.91
CA LEU A 61 12.00 -1.13 0.06
C LEU A 61 11.84 -0.43 1.40
N GLY A 62 10.71 -0.64 2.07
CA GLY A 62 10.43 -0.04 3.37
C GLY A 62 9.45 -0.90 4.17
N ASN A 63 9.12 -0.44 5.38
CA ASN A 63 8.11 -1.08 6.20
C ASN A 63 7.24 -0.01 6.88
N VAL A 64 5.93 -0.08 6.66
CA VAL A 64 4.95 0.93 7.12
C VAL A 64 4.67 0.83 8.62
N LEU A 65 4.88 -0.33 9.23
CA LEU A 65 4.55 -0.55 10.64
C LEU A 65 5.69 -0.14 11.61
N THR A 66 6.79 0.40 11.09
CA THR A 66 7.98 0.70 11.93
C THR A 66 7.77 1.86 12.90
N SER A 67 6.91 2.81 12.53
CA SER A 67 6.57 3.98 13.33
C SER A 67 5.24 3.81 14.11
N ASP A 68 4.52 2.73 13.83
CA ASP A 68 3.23 2.39 14.41
C ASP A 68 3.33 1.73 15.78
N ARG A 69 2.26 1.85 16.55
CA ARG A 69 2.15 1.23 17.88
C ARG A 69 0.72 0.95 18.27
N LEU A 70 0.54 0.04 19.23
CA LEU A 70 -0.73 -0.08 19.96
C LEU A 70 -0.84 1.03 21.02
N ASP A 71 -2.05 1.52 21.27
CA ASP A 71 -2.28 2.56 22.27
C ASP A 71 -1.96 2.10 23.71
N GLY A 72 -0.78 2.49 24.18
CA GLY A 72 -0.53 3.05 25.51
C GLY A 72 -0.62 2.15 26.75
N SER A 73 -1.26 0.98 26.70
CA SER A 73 -1.36 0.14 27.89
C SER A 73 -1.58 -1.35 27.56
N VAL A 74 -0.67 -2.19 28.07
CA VAL A 74 -0.91 -3.59 28.49
C VAL A 74 -1.05 -4.75 27.47
N ALA A 75 -0.68 -4.63 26.20
CA ALA A 75 -0.57 -5.80 25.30
C ALA A 75 0.91 -6.22 25.05
N PRO A 76 1.67 -6.73 26.04
CA PRO A 76 3.05 -7.13 25.81
C PRO A 76 3.13 -8.31 24.82
N GLY A 77 3.72 -8.05 23.65
CA GLY A 77 4.06 -9.09 22.68
C GLY A 77 3.18 -9.15 21.44
N LEU A 78 2.05 -8.44 21.42
CA LEU A 78 1.20 -8.37 20.23
C LEU A 78 1.82 -7.43 19.19
N THR A 79 2.00 -7.94 17.97
CA THR A 79 2.49 -7.16 16.82
C THR A 79 1.33 -6.57 16.03
N LEU A 80 1.63 -5.59 15.18
CA LEU A 80 0.70 -5.09 14.17
C LEU A 80 0.91 -5.86 12.86
N ARG A 81 -0.12 -5.89 12.04
CA ARG A 81 -0.09 -6.32 10.64
C ARG A 81 -0.84 -5.33 9.77
N VAL A 82 -0.56 -5.33 8.47
CA VAL A 82 -1.38 -4.63 7.48
C VAL A 82 -2.53 -5.54 7.06
N ALA A 83 -3.76 -5.07 7.25
CA ALA A 83 -4.97 -5.78 6.82
C ALA A 83 -5.34 -5.46 5.37
N GLU A 84 -5.22 -4.19 5.01
CA GLU A 84 -5.60 -3.68 3.70
C GLU A 84 -4.69 -2.54 3.26
N TRP A 85 -4.67 -2.27 1.97
CA TRP A 85 -3.97 -1.16 1.34
C TRP A 85 -4.82 -0.60 0.20
N ASN A 86 -5.06 0.71 0.18
CA ASN A 86 -6.02 1.37 -0.71
C ASN A 86 -7.41 0.67 -0.77
N GLY A 87 -7.86 0.11 0.36
CA GLY A 87 -9.12 -0.64 0.47
C GLY A 87 -9.11 -2.00 -0.23
N GLN A 88 -7.93 -2.59 -0.49
CA GLN A 88 -7.76 -3.94 -1.02
C GLN A 88 -7.04 -4.82 0.00
N PRO A 89 -7.38 -6.13 0.10
CA PRO A 89 -6.65 -7.05 0.95
C PRO A 89 -5.17 -7.16 0.56
N VAL A 90 -4.33 -7.42 1.56
CA VAL A 90 -2.90 -7.68 1.39
C VAL A 90 -2.67 -9.08 0.80
N GLY A 91 -1.57 -9.28 0.06
CA GLY A 91 -1.16 -10.60 -0.45
C GLY A 91 -1.71 -11.01 -1.82
N SER A 92 -2.39 -10.11 -2.55
CA SER A 92 -2.94 -10.39 -3.88
C SER A 92 -2.35 -9.50 -4.97
N SER A 93 -1.23 -9.95 -5.56
CA SER A 93 -0.55 -9.36 -6.75
C SER A 93 -0.03 -7.92 -6.56
N PRO A 94 1.03 -7.52 -7.31
CA PRO A 94 1.40 -6.12 -7.38
C PRO A 94 0.25 -5.29 -7.94
N ILE A 95 0.02 -4.08 -7.42
CA ILE A 95 -0.95 -3.13 -7.98
C ILE A 95 -0.23 -1.95 -8.63
N PHE A 96 -0.96 -1.30 -9.52
CA PHE A 96 -0.57 -0.01 -10.06
C PHE A 96 -1.19 1.09 -9.21
N LEU A 97 -0.34 1.99 -8.70
CA LEU A 97 -0.79 3.24 -8.09
C LEU A 97 -1.35 4.18 -9.17
N PRO A 98 -2.10 5.23 -8.80
CA PRO A 98 -2.60 6.22 -9.76
C PRO A 98 -1.50 6.85 -10.63
N SER A 99 -0.27 6.94 -10.12
CA SER A 99 0.92 7.37 -10.85
C SER A 99 1.34 6.40 -11.97
N GLY A 100 0.92 5.14 -11.91
CA GLY A 100 1.43 4.05 -12.77
C GLY A 100 2.63 3.30 -12.17
N ALA A 101 3.12 3.68 -10.98
CA ALA A 101 4.14 2.94 -10.26
C ALA A 101 3.58 1.62 -9.75
N ILE A 102 4.41 0.58 -9.67
CA ILE A 102 4.02 -0.70 -9.06
C ILE A 102 4.31 -0.65 -7.56
N LEU A 103 3.35 -1.11 -6.75
CA LEU A 103 3.51 -1.31 -5.33
C LEU A 103 3.13 -2.75 -4.96
N THR A 104 3.87 -3.35 -4.04
CA THR A 104 3.48 -4.57 -3.32
C THR A 104 3.63 -4.29 -1.83
N VAL A 105 2.64 -4.67 -1.03
CA VAL A 105 2.66 -4.58 0.44
C VAL A 105 2.40 -5.97 0.99
N GLU A 106 3.11 -6.35 2.03
CA GLU A 106 2.98 -7.63 2.74
C GLU A 106 2.31 -7.43 4.11
N GLU A 107 1.81 -8.51 4.71
CA GLU A 107 1.07 -8.40 5.99
C GLU A 107 1.94 -7.91 7.14
N ASP A 108 3.24 -8.18 7.11
CA ASP A 108 4.20 -7.70 8.11
C ASP A 108 4.61 -6.22 7.91
N GLY A 109 3.99 -5.55 6.93
CA GLY A 109 4.20 -4.15 6.63
C GLY A 109 5.34 -3.88 5.66
N ASP A 110 6.12 -4.89 5.27
CA ASP A 110 7.15 -4.73 4.25
C ASP A 110 6.49 -4.34 2.92
N PHE A 111 7.06 -3.35 2.23
CA PHE A 111 6.59 -2.94 0.93
C PHE A 111 7.73 -2.79 -0.07
N HIS A 112 7.37 -2.94 -1.34
CA HIS A 112 8.23 -2.78 -2.50
C HIS A 112 7.55 -1.83 -3.48
N TYR A 113 8.16 -0.67 -3.68
CA TYR A 113 7.72 0.37 -4.60
C TYR A 113 8.67 0.50 -5.79
N ASP A 114 8.14 0.43 -7.01
CA ASP A 114 8.88 0.51 -8.26
C ASP A 114 8.34 1.67 -9.13
N PRO A 115 9.01 2.83 -9.15
CA PRO A 115 8.59 3.99 -9.94
C PRO A 115 8.85 3.82 -11.45
N ARG A 116 9.71 2.86 -11.84
CA ARG A 116 10.15 2.69 -13.24
C ARG A 116 9.04 2.25 -14.19
N THR A 117 7.90 1.83 -13.66
CA THR A 117 6.72 1.46 -14.45
C THR A 117 5.80 2.64 -14.76
N SER A 118 6.03 3.79 -14.12
CA SER A 118 5.22 5.00 -14.29
C SER A 118 5.79 5.90 -15.37
N ALA A 119 5.13 6.01 -16.52
CA ALA A 119 5.55 6.95 -17.57
C ALA A 119 5.58 8.42 -17.09
N ASP A 120 4.73 8.79 -16.12
CA ASP A 120 4.65 10.17 -15.60
C ASP A 120 5.84 10.48 -14.67
N LEU A 121 6.19 9.57 -13.76
CA LEU A 121 7.36 9.73 -12.88
C LEU A 121 8.66 9.62 -13.68
N GLN A 122 8.67 8.73 -14.67
CA GLN A 122 9.73 8.60 -15.66
C GLN A 122 9.91 9.84 -16.55
N GLY A 123 8.99 10.79 -16.56
CA GLY A 123 9.08 12.03 -17.34
C GLY A 123 9.51 13.25 -16.52
N LEU A 124 9.89 13.08 -15.25
CA LEU A 124 10.34 14.17 -14.40
C LEU A 124 11.69 14.70 -14.89
N ALA A 125 11.80 16.02 -15.09
CA ALA A 125 13.08 16.61 -15.44
C ALA A 125 14.00 16.73 -14.21
N GLY A 126 15.30 16.95 -14.46
CA GLY A 126 16.29 17.20 -13.41
C GLY A 126 15.88 18.27 -12.41
N GLY A 127 15.77 17.87 -11.14
CA GLY A 127 15.37 18.77 -10.05
C GLY A 127 13.87 19.01 -9.92
N GLU A 128 13.04 18.37 -10.76
CA GLU A 128 11.61 18.21 -10.50
C GLU A 128 11.37 17.06 -9.51
N SER A 129 10.19 17.07 -8.89
CA SER A 129 9.77 16.01 -7.98
C SER A 129 8.27 15.85 -8.00
N ALA A 130 7.80 14.62 -7.84
CA ALA A 130 6.40 14.29 -7.59
C ALA A 130 6.26 13.54 -6.27
N VAL A 131 5.05 13.53 -5.72
CA VAL A 131 4.72 12.74 -4.52
C VAL A 131 3.75 11.65 -4.95
N ASP A 132 4.14 10.41 -4.72
CA ASP A 132 3.24 9.26 -4.81
C ASP A 132 2.69 8.93 -3.42
N THR A 133 1.50 8.32 -3.36
CA THR A 133 0.83 8.08 -2.08
C THR A 133 0.00 6.81 -2.11
N PHE A 134 0.02 6.09 -0.98
CA PHE A 134 -0.93 5.01 -0.70
C PHE A 134 -1.32 4.99 0.77
N HIS A 135 -2.47 4.40 1.06
CA HIS A 135 -2.99 4.23 2.42
C HIS A 135 -2.92 2.76 2.82
N TYR A 136 -2.70 2.50 4.11
CA TYR A 136 -2.72 1.16 4.68
C TYR A 136 -3.57 1.13 5.95
N THR A 137 -4.18 -0.01 6.23
CA THR A 137 -4.95 -0.25 7.45
C THR A 137 -4.16 -1.19 8.36
N ALA A 138 -3.67 -0.67 9.49
CA ALA A 138 -2.99 -1.46 10.51
C ALA A 138 -4.02 -2.12 11.43
N THR A 139 -3.80 -3.40 11.79
CA THR A 139 -4.58 -4.14 12.79
C THR A 139 -3.67 -4.93 13.73
N PRO A 140 -4.10 -5.23 14.98
CA PRO A 140 -3.36 -6.13 15.84
C PRO A 140 -3.35 -7.54 15.26
N GLN A 141 -2.20 -8.21 15.34
CA GLN A 141 -2.02 -9.57 14.84
C GLN A 141 -2.25 -10.58 15.96
N PHE A 142 -3.43 -11.19 15.98
CA PHE A 142 -3.75 -12.27 16.92
C PHE A 142 -3.36 -13.65 16.36
N SER A 143 -3.07 -14.60 17.25
CA SER A 143 -2.80 -15.99 16.86
C SER A 143 -4.07 -16.74 16.44
N GLN A 144 -5.18 -16.48 17.14
CA GLN A 144 -6.51 -17.10 17.00
C GLN A 144 -7.58 -16.17 17.60
N ILE A 145 -8.85 -16.49 17.34
CA ILE A 145 -10.02 -15.91 18.02
C ILE A 145 -10.80 -17.02 18.73
N TYR A 146 -11.22 -16.77 19.97
CA TYR A 146 -12.11 -17.64 20.75
C TYR A 146 -13.35 -16.88 21.19
N VAL A 147 -14.52 -17.41 20.89
CA VAL A 147 -15.80 -16.70 21.09
C VAL A 147 -16.69 -17.48 22.05
N LEU A 148 -17.17 -16.81 23.09
CA LEU A 148 -18.15 -17.31 24.04
C LEU A 148 -19.34 -16.34 24.07
N GLY A 149 -20.56 -16.86 24.01
CA GLY A 149 -21.74 -16.02 23.91
C GLY A 149 -22.99 -16.77 23.49
N ASP A 150 -23.89 -16.08 22.80
CA ASP A 150 -25.22 -16.60 22.50
C ASP A 150 -25.54 -16.61 20.99
N SER A 151 -26.83 -16.51 20.64
CA SER A 151 -27.33 -16.54 19.27
C SER A 151 -26.82 -15.39 18.40
N LEU A 152 -26.35 -14.30 19.00
CA LEU A 152 -25.73 -13.19 18.26
C LEU A 152 -24.35 -13.57 17.73
N SER A 153 -23.71 -14.60 18.28
CA SER A 153 -22.38 -15.08 17.87
C SER A 153 -22.35 -16.54 17.41
N ASP A 154 -23.42 -17.32 17.64
CA ASP A 154 -23.52 -18.73 17.24
C ASP A 154 -23.44 -18.90 15.70
N GLN A 155 -22.42 -19.62 15.24
CA GLN A 155 -22.19 -19.95 13.82
C GLN A 155 -22.70 -21.34 13.41
N GLY A 156 -23.65 -21.90 14.15
CA GLY A 156 -24.25 -23.22 13.93
C GLY A 156 -23.92 -24.27 15.00
N GLN A 157 -23.43 -23.90 16.18
CA GLN A 157 -23.22 -24.78 17.32
C GLN A 157 -24.53 -25.43 17.79
N LEU A 158 -25.60 -24.64 18.01
CA LEU A 158 -26.91 -25.19 18.36
C LEU A 158 -27.48 -26.07 17.23
N PHE A 159 -27.27 -25.65 15.98
CA PHE A 159 -27.71 -26.40 14.81
C PHE A 159 -27.03 -27.77 14.74
N ALA A 160 -25.72 -27.83 14.98
CA ALA A 160 -24.98 -29.08 15.07
C ALA A 160 -25.45 -29.94 16.26
N ALA A 161 -25.66 -29.34 17.44
CA ALA A 161 -26.14 -30.04 18.64
C ALA A 161 -27.54 -30.66 18.45
N THR A 162 -28.37 -30.05 17.61
CA THR A 162 -29.72 -30.54 17.27
C THR A 162 -29.76 -31.39 15.99
N ALA A 163 -28.61 -31.86 15.51
CA ALA A 163 -28.47 -32.66 14.30
C ALA A 163 -29.08 -31.98 13.04
N GLY A 164 -28.95 -30.66 12.96
CA GLY A 164 -29.38 -29.83 11.84
C GLY A 164 -30.88 -29.55 11.82
N THR A 165 -31.53 -29.50 12.99
CA THR A 165 -32.99 -29.33 13.06
C THR A 165 -33.44 -28.00 13.65
N PHE A 166 -32.60 -27.31 14.42
CA PHE A 166 -32.94 -26.02 15.01
C PHE A 166 -31.75 -25.05 15.03
N PRO A 167 -31.91 -23.79 14.57
CA PRO A 167 -33.13 -23.24 13.97
C PRO A 167 -33.45 -23.89 12.61
N PRO A 168 -34.70 -23.81 12.12
CA PRO A 168 -35.06 -24.36 10.81
C PRO A 168 -34.36 -23.60 9.68
N ASP A 169 -33.66 -24.34 8.82
CA ASP A 169 -33.00 -23.83 7.61
C ASP A 169 -33.69 -24.42 6.36
N PRO A 170 -34.33 -23.59 5.51
CA PRO A 170 -34.65 -22.16 5.67
C PRO A 170 -35.78 -21.92 6.69
N PRO A 171 -35.99 -20.67 7.20
CA PRO A 171 -35.47 -19.40 6.66
C PRO A 171 -34.19 -18.86 7.33
N TYR A 172 -33.73 -19.48 8.41
CA TYR A 172 -32.44 -19.15 9.01
C TYR A 172 -31.31 -19.73 8.17
N ASP A 173 -30.22 -18.99 7.97
CA ASP A 173 -29.13 -19.44 7.10
C ASP A 173 -28.20 -20.39 7.86
N GLN A 174 -28.15 -21.65 7.43
CA GLN A 174 -27.19 -22.66 7.92
C GLN A 174 -27.04 -22.70 9.46
N GLY A 175 -28.15 -22.57 10.18
CA GLY A 175 -28.17 -22.65 11.64
C GLY A 175 -27.84 -21.35 12.40
N ARG A 176 -27.53 -20.24 11.72
CA ARG A 176 -27.37 -18.91 12.36
C ARG A 176 -28.74 -18.37 12.72
N PHE A 177 -28.86 -17.63 13.82
CA PHE A 177 -30.09 -16.90 14.15
C PHE A 177 -30.21 -15.61 13.34
N SER A 178 -29.95 -15.69 12.03
CA SER A 178 -30.02 -14.61 11.07
C SER A 178 -30.27 -15.17 9.67
N ASN A 179 -30.31 -14.31 8.66
CA ASN A 179 -30.43 -14.68 7.24
C ASN A 179 -29.08 -14.80 6.52
N GLY A 180 -27.98 -14.85 7.27
CA GLY A 180 -26.62 -14.97 6.76
C GLY A 180 -25.60 -15.07 7.91
N PRO A 181 -24.30 -14.89 7.61
CA PRO A 181 -23.24 -14.95 8.61
C PRO A 181 -23.42 -13.94 9.75
N VAL A 182 -23.14 -14.36 10.99
CA VAL A 182 -23.16 -13.47 12.17
C VAL A 182 -21.90 -12.60 12.22
N TRP A 183 -21.92 -11.55 13.06
CA TRP A 183 -20.90 -10.48 13.07
C TRP A 183 -19.46 -11.03 13.14
N VAL A 184 -19.23 -12.09 13.93
CA VAL A 184 -17.87 -12.60 14.17
C VAL A 184 -17.30 -13.31 12.94
N GLU A 185 -18.15 -13.91 12.11
CA GLU A 185 -17.76 -14.50 10.83
C GLU A 185 -17.37 -13.42 9.81
N GLN A 186 -17.88 -12.20 10.00
CA GLN A 186 -17.65 -11.04 9.13
C GLN A 186 -16.48 -10.18 9.61
N ALA A 187 -16.27 -10.08 10.93
CA ALA A 187 -15.16 -9.32 11.51
C ALA A 187 -13.82 -10.07 11.46
N ALA A 188 -13.83 -11.40 11.70
CA ALA A 188 -12.58 -12.18 11.81
C ALA A 188 -11.67 -12.07 10.58
N PRO A 189 -12.17 -12.11 9.32
CA PRO A 189 -11.32 -11.94 8.13
C PRO A 189 -10.55 -10.62 8.10
N GLY A 190 -11.17 -9.51 8.55
CA GLY A 190 -10.50 -8.20 8.63
C GLY A 190 -9.35 -8.16 9.64
N LEU A 191 -9.33 -9.11 10.58
CA LEU A 191 -8.24 -9.32 11.55
C LEU A 191 -7.22 -10.38 11.08
N GLY A 192 -7.38 -10.93 9.87
CA GLY A 192 -6.56 -12.05 9.40
C GLY A 192 -6.88 -13.39 10.09
N LEU A 193 -8.07 -13.50 10.69
CA LEU A 193 -8.52 -14.66 11.45
C LEU A 193 -9.68 -15.38 10.74
N ALA A 194 -10.02 -16.57 11.24
CA ALA A 194 -11.20 -17.31 10.82
C ALA A 194 -11.91 -17.92 12.03
N THR A 195 -13.24 -17.95 11.97
CA THR A 195 -14.08 -18.61 12.97
C THR A 195 -14.61 -19.94 12.44
N THR A 196 -14.64 -20.94 13.32
CA THR A 196 -15.08 -22.30 13.06
C THR A 196 -15.81 -22.82 14.31
N LEU A 197 -16.53 -23.93 14.19
CA LEU A 197 -17.13 -24.61 15.34
C LEU A 197 -16.10 -25.08 16.40
N ALA A 198 -14.80 -25.07 16.08
CA ALA A 198 -13.74 -25.43 17.01
C ALA A 198 -13.27 -24.27 17.90
N ASN A 199 -13.48 -23.02 17.47
CA ASN A 199 -13.01 -21.84 18.20
C ASN A 199 -14.13 -20.83 18.52
N ASN A 200 -15.31 -21.00 17.94
CA ASN A 200 -16.53 -20.32 18.36
C ASN A 200 -17.41 -21.29 19.17
N PHE A 201 -17.45 -21.05 20.48
CA PHE A 201 -18.19 -21.87 21.45
C PHE A 201 -19.61 -21.37 21.68
N ALA A 202 -19.97 -20.18 21.18
CA ALA A 202 -21.27 -19.57 21.41
C ALA A 202 -22.42 -20.48 20.97
N VAL A 203 -23.36 -20.73 21.87
CA VAL A 203 -24.56 -21.52 21.59
C VAL A 203 -25.80 -20.66 21.76
N ALA A 204 -26.66 -20.68 20.74
CA ALA A 204 -27.87 -19.90 20.77
C ALA A 204 -28.75 -20.20 21.98
N GLY A 205 -29.20 -19.12 22.65
CA GLY A 205 -29.96 -19.17 23.88
C GLY A 205 -29.14 -19.23 25.17
N ALA A 206 -27.80 -19.32 25.09
CA ALA A 206 -26.95 -19.34 26.28
C ALA A 206 -27.18 -18.09 27.14
N ALA A 207 -27.50 -18.29 28.41
CA ALA A 207 -27.45 -17.24 29.43
C ALA A 207 -26.01 -17.10 29.95
N SER A 208 -25.73 -16.04 30.70
CA SER A 208 -24.39 -15.78 31.23
C SER A 208 -23.83 -16.89 32.14
N GLY A 209 -24.70 -17.70 32.75
CA GLY A 209 -24.39 -18.82 33.63
C GLY A 209 -24.35 -20.15 32.89
N THR A 210 -24.94 -21.20 33.48
CA THR A 210 -25.05 -22.56 32.90
C THR A 210 -26.43 -22.83 32.30
N GLU A 211 -27.34 -21.85 32.32
CA GLU A 211 -28.70 -22.00 31.81
C GLU A 211 -28.75 -21.63 30.33
N ASN A 212 -29.68 -22.25 29.59
CA ASN A 212 -29.92 -21.89 28.19
C ASN A 212 -31.44 -21.79 27.91
N PHE A 213 -31.84 -20.69 27.27
CA PHE A 213 -33.23 -20.37 26.97
C PHE A 213 -33.94 -21.46 26.15
N ASN A 214 -33.21 -22.17 25.28
CA ASN A 214 -33.78 -23.15 24.37
C ASN A 214 -33.99 -24.55 24.99
N GLU A 215 -33.51 -24.80 26.22
CA GLU A 215 -33.60 -26.14 26.86
C GLU A 215 -35.04 -26.62 26.99
N SER A 216 -35.95 -25.75 27.46
CA SER A 216 -37.37 -26.12 27.61
C SER A 216 -38.05 -26.37 26.28
N LEU A 217 -37.65 -25.67 25.21
CA LEU A 217 -38.22 -25.82 23.87
C LEU A 217 -37.76 -27.13 23.24
N LEU A 218 -36.47 -27.46 23.38
CA LEU A 218 -35.83 -28.57 22.70
C LEU A 218 -35.81 -29.86 23.55
N GLY A 219 -36.10 -29.76 24.84
CA GLY A 219 -36.17 -30.90 25.76
C GLY A 219 -34.82 -31.60 25.98
N THR A 220 -33.73 -30.85 25.88
CA THR A 220 -32.36 -31.32 26.07
C THR A 220 -31.54 -30.27 26.82
N ASP A 221 -30.55 -30.74 27.58
CA ASP A 221 -29.60 -29.85 28.26
C ASP A 221 -28.74 -29.15 27.20
N LEU A 222 -28.59 -27.83 27.31
CA LEU A 222 -27.84 -26.98 26.39
C LEU A 222 -26.94 -26.04 27.18
N PRO A 223 -25.73 -25.74 26.69
CA PRO A 223 -24.76 -24.97 27.46
C PRO A 223 -25.20 -23.50 27.63
N GLY A 224 -24.95 -22.96 28.81
CA GLY A 224 -24.77 -21.52 28.99
C GLY A 224 -23.30 -21.12 28.82
N VAL A 225 -22.99 -19.82 28.89
CA VAL A 225 -21.63 -19.29 28.65
C VAL A 225 -20.60 -19.83 29.66
N ALA A 226 -21.02 -20.21 30.88
CA ALA A 226 -20.15 -20.88 31.83
C ALA A 226 -19.70 -22.26 31.34
N ASP A 227 -20.60 -23.03 30.73
CA ASP A 227 -20.30 -24.34 30.17
C ASP A 227 -19.46 -24.23 28.88
N GLU A 228 -19.66 -23.17 28.10
CA GLU A 228 -18.82 -22.85 26.94
C GLU A 228 -17.37 -22.58 27.34
N LEU A 229 -17.15 -21.90 28.46
CA LEU A 229 -15.80 -21.67 29.00
C LEU A 229 -15.15 -22.98 29.44
N ASP A 230 -15.90 -23.86 30.10
CA ASP A 230 -15.42 -25.19 30.47
C ASP A 230 -15.10 -26.02 29.22
N ALA A 231 -15.93 -25.95 28.18
CA ALA A 231 -15.68 -26.62 26.89
C ALA A 231 -14.41 -26.10 26.19
N TYR A 232 -14.16 -24.79 26.25
CA TYR A 232 -12.90 -24.21 25.77
C TYR A 232 -11.69 -24.76 26.53
N LEU A 233 -11.75 -24.80 27.86
CA LEU A 233 -10.68 -25.30 28.71
C LEU A 233 -10.43 -26.81 28.52
N ASP A 234 -11.48 -27.57 28.25
CA ASP A 234 -11.37 -29.00 27.93
C ASP A 234 -10.73 -29.23 26.55
N ALA A 235 -11.05 -28.39 25.56
CA ALA A 235 -10.53 -28.51 24.20
C ALA A 235 -9.06 -28.06 24.08
N TYR A 236 -8.69 -26.95 24.75
CA TYR A 236 -7.39 -26.29 24.57
C TYR A 236 -6.48 -26.36 25.79
N GLY A 237 -6.98 -26.86 26.92
CA GLY A 237 -6.25 -27.02 28.16
C GLY A 237 -6.38 -25.80 29.10
N PRO A 238 -5.75 -25.87 30.30
CA PRO A 238 -5.97 -24.88 31.35
C PRO A 238 -5.15 -23.59 31.18
N THR A 239 -4.30 -23.48 30.16
CA THR A 239 -3.47 -22.29 29.89
C THR A 239 -4.00 -21.62 28.63
N ALA A 240 -4.42 -20.38 28.76
CA ALA A 240 -4.91 -19.58 27.65
C ALA A 240 -3.73 -19.11 26.79
N ASP A 241 -3.93 -19.07 25.47
CA ASP A 241 -2.97 -18.44 24.55
C ASP A 241 -2.93 -16.92 24.82
N PRO A 242 -1.78 -16.35 25.21
CA PRO A 242 -1.64 -14.93 25.47
C PRO A 242 -1.70 -14.05 24.23
N GLN A 243 -1.67 -14.60 23.01
CA GLN A 243 -1.75 -13.87 21.74
C GLN A 243 -3.10 -14.04 21.03
N ALA A 244 -4.02 -14.83 21.60
CA ALA A 244 -5.36 -14.99 21.04
C ALA A 244 -6.30 -13.86 21.50
N LEU A 245 -7.28 -13.55 20.64
CA LEU A 245 -8.40 -12.67 20.95
C LEU A 245 -9.54 -13.49 21.57
N TYR A 246 -9.93 -13.18 22.80
CA TYR A 246 -11.08 -13.79 23.46
C TYR A 246 -12.26 -12.84 23.42
N VAL A 247 -13.44 -13.34 23.08
CA VAL A 247 -14.67 -12.55 23.02
C VAL A 247 -15.68 -13.12 24.00
N ILE A 248 -16.27 -12.24 24.82
CA ILE A 248 -17.40 -12.57 25.68
C ILE A 248 -18.54 -11.62 25.35
N TRP A 249 -19.65 -12.18 24.85
CA TRP A 249 -20.88 -11.43 24.65
C TRP A 249 -22.07 -12.21 25.21
N ALA A 250 -22.54 -11.79 26.38
CA ALA A 250 -23.54 -12.53 27.16
C ALA A 250 -24.44 -11.59 27.98
N GLY A 251 -25.56 -12.11 28.46
CA GLY A 251 -26.45 -11.44 29.40
C GLY A 251 -27.88 -11.23 28.88
N THR A 252 -28.08 -11.25 27.57
CA THR A 252 -29.40 -11.00 26.97
C THR A 252 -30.41 -12.09 27.34
N ASN A 253 -30.03 -13.36 27.21
CA ASN A 253 -30.92 -14.50 27.52
C ASN A 253 -31.28 -14.61 29.00
N ASP A 254 -30.48 -14.05 29.91
CA ASP A 254 -30.80 -13.99 31.35
C ASP A 254 -32.14 -13.27 31.61
N PHE A 255 -32.53 -12.35 30.72
CA PHE A 255 -33.83 -11.64 30.77
C PHE A 255 -34.91 -12.26 29.88
N PHE A 256 -34.60 -13.30 29.11
CA PHE A 256 -35.60 -14.11 28.42
C PHE A 256 -35.97 -15.37 29.23
N LEU A 257 -35.13 -15.78 30.17
CA LEU A 257 -35.48 -16.77 31.19
C LEU A 257 -36.53 -16.23 32.17
N PRO A 258 -37.32 -17.08 32.86
CA PRO A 258 -38.32 -16.61 33.81
C PRO A 258 -37.72 -15.85 35.01
N PHE A 259 -38.05 -14.57 35.16
CA PHE A 259 -37.67 -13.75 36.31
C PHE A 259 -38.84 -12.90 36.83
N SER A 260 -38.69 -12.32 38.03
CA SER A 260 -39.71 -11.45 38.66
C SER A 260 -39.18 -10.08 39.09
N ASP A 261 -37.88 -9.98 39.37
CA ASP A 261 -37.15 -8.75 39.65
C ASP A 261 -35.89 -8.76 38.79
N PRO A 262 -35.65 -7.73 37.94
CA PRO A 262 -34.46 -7.68 37.11
C PRO A 262 -33.17 -7.42 37.91
N ALA A 263 -33.24 -6.84 39.13
CA ALA A 263 -32.02 -6.45 39.86
C ALA A 263 -31.12 -7.65 40.24
N PRO A 264 -31.63 -8.77 40.78
CA PRO A 264 -30.83 -9.98 41.00
C PRO A 264 -30.30 -10.59 39.71
N VAL A 265 -31.06 -10.54 38.61
CA VAL A 265 -30.64 -11.07 37.30
C VAL A 265 -29.45 -10.28 36.77
N ILE A 266 -29.53 -8.94 36.79
CA ILE A 266 -28.42 -8.04 36.43
C ILE A 266 -27.17 -8.37 37.25
N ALA A 267 -27.31 -8.47 38.58
CA ALA A 267 -26.17 -8.71 39.47
C ALA A 267 -25.50 -10.08 39.21
N ASN A 268 -26.30 -11.13 39.02
CA ASN A 268 -25.80 -12.48 38.73
C ASN A 268 -25.11 -12.52 37.37
N ALA A 269 -25.72 -11.95 36.34
CA ALA A 269 -25.16 -11.97 34.99
C ALA A 269 -23.82 -11.23 34.89
N ILE A 270 -23.72 -10.07 35.53
CA ILE A 270 -22.45 -9.33 35.62
C ILE A 270 -21.40 -10.13 36.41
N THR A 271 -21.81 -10.78 37.51
CA THR A 271 -20.90 -11.63 38.30
C THR A 271 -20.34 -12.77 37.45
N ASN A 272 -21.17 -13.41 36.63
CA ASN A 272 -20.75 -14.46 35.72
C ASN A 272 -19.76 -13.93 34.68
N ILE A 273 -20.08 -12.84 33.98
CA ILE A 273 -19.19 -12.24 32.96
C ILE A 273 -17.83 -11.86 33.56
N VAL A 274 -17.82 -11.18 34.70
CA VAL A 274 -16.57 -10.80 35.40
C VAL A 274 -15.77 -12.05 35.82
N SER A 275 -16.45 -13.11 36.25
CA SER A 275 -15.82 -14.39 36.57
C SER A 275 -15.21 -15.06 35.34
N HIS A 276 -15.89 -15.04 34.19
CA HIS A 276 -15.39 -15.61 32.93
C HIS A 276 -14.14 -14.89 32.45
N VAL A 277 -14.17 -13.55 32.41
CA VAL A 277 -12.99 -12.73 32.09
C VAL A 277 -11.86 -13.04 33.08
N GLY A 278 -12.13 -13.00 34.38
CA GLY A 278 -11.11 -13.25 35.41
C GLY A 278 -10.51 -14.66 35.32
N ASN A 279 -11.30 -15.67 34.93
CA ASN A 279 -10.87 -17.04 34.74
C ASN A 279 -9.89 -17.17 33.55
N LEU A 280 -10.21 -16.54 32.41
CA LEU A 280 -9.34 -16.48 31.24
C LEU A 280 -8.03 -15.73 31.55
N GLN A 281 -8.11 -14.55 32.20
CA GLN A 281 -6.92 -13.75 32.52
C GLN A 281 -6.01 -14.44 33.54
N ALA A 282 -6.58 -15.10 34.55
CA ALA A 282 -5.82 -15.90 35.51
C ALA A 282 -5.08 -17.08 34.84
N ARG A 283 -5.49 -17.46 33.63
CA ARG A 283 -4.89 -18.54 32.82
C ARG A 283 -3.97 -18.02 31.71
N GLY A 284 -3.79 -16.71 31.60
CA GLY A 284 -2.83 -16.09 30.68
C GLY A 284 -3.44 -15.31 29.51
N ALA A 285 -4.77 -15.26 29.38
CA ALA A 285 -5.40 -14.46 28.34
C ALA A 285 -5.11 -12.97 28.55
N GLN A 286 -4.61 -12.30 27.50
CA GLN A 286 -4.23 -10.89 27.56
C GLN A 286 -5.18 -9.96 26.79
N HIS A 287 -5.92 -10.51 25.83
CA HIS A 287 -6.78 -9.74 24.91
C HIS A 287 -8.21 -10.25 25.02
N VAL A 288 -9.03 -9.57 25.83
CA VAL A 288 -10.42 -9.97 26.06
C VAL A 288 -11.37 -8.84 25.67
N LEU A 289 -12.12 -9.04 24.59
CA LEU A 289 -13.23 -8.18 24.20
C LEU A 289 -14.47 -8.54 25.03
N VAL A 290 -15.11 -7.51 25.59
CA VAL A 290 -16.42 -7.65 26.25
C VAL A 290 -17.40 -6.73 25.56
N MET A 291 -18.44 -7.30 24.97
CA MET A 291 -19.48 -6.55 24.28
C MET A 291 -20.63 -6.26 25.25
N ASN A 292 -21.11 -5.02 25.28
CA ASN A 292 -22.22 -4.66 26.15
C ASN A 292 -23.58 -5.11 25.56
N MET A 293 -24.63 -5.04 26.38
CA MET A 293 -25.96 -5.48 25.99
C MET A 293 -26.60 -4.45 25.04
N PRO A 294 -27.11 -4.85 23.86
CA PRO A 294 -27.88 -3.94 23.00
C PRO A 294 -29.17 -3.49 23.68
N ASP A 295 -29.77 -2.39 23.22
CA ASP A 295 -31.08 -1.95 23.74
C ASP A 295 -32.20 -2.95 23.38
N LEU A 296 -32.57 -3.80 24.33
CA LEU A 296 -33.65 -4.78 24.15
C LEU A 296 -35.01 -4.12 23.91
N GLY A 297 -35.23 -2.88 24.38
CA GLY A 297 -36.48 -2.16 24.18
C GLY A 297 -36.68 -1.63 22.76
N SER A 298 -35.59 -1.54 21.99
CA SER A 298 -35.60 -1.10 20.58
C SER A 298 -35.70 -2.26 19.59
N THR A 299 -35.68 -3.51 20.07
CA THR A 299 -35.96 -4.69 19.23
C THR A 299 -37.44 -4.75 18.82
N PRO A 300 -37.80 -5.43 17.71
CA PRO A 300 -39.21 -5.62 17.35
C PRO A 300 -40.05 -6.27 18.47
N TYR A 301 -39.44 -7.16 19.28
CA TYR A 301 -40.07 -7.70 20.48
C TYR A 301 -40.38 -6.62 21.51
N GLY A 302 -39.41 -5.77 21.84
CA GLY A 302 -39.59 -4.67 22.78
C GLY A 302 -40.64 -3.67 22.30
N LEU A 303 -40.59 -3.32 21.01
CA LEU A 303 -41.51 -2.38 20.36
C LEU A 303 -42.95 -2.90 20.24
N SER A 304 -43.19 -4.20 20.51
CA SER A 304 -44.54 -4.78 20.47
C SER A 304 -45.50 -4.17 21.51
N ASP A 305 -44.97 -3.64 22.62
CA ASP A 305 -45.73 -2.91 23.63
C ASP A 305 -44.91 -1.74 24.20
N PRO A 306 -45.42 -0.49 24.23
CA PRO A 306 -44.64 0.66 24.70
C PRO A 306 -44.19 0.58 26.17
N VAL A 307 -44.91 -0.13 27.04
CA VAL A 307 -44.50 -0.33 28.43
C VAL A 307 -43.37 -1.34 28.49
N LEU A 308 -43.48 -2.43 27.73
CA LEU A 308 -42.41 -3.42 27.60
C LEU A 308 -41.13 -2.81 27.04
N SER A 309 -41.22 -2.03 25.95
CA SER A 309 -40.09 -1.30 25.37
C SER A 309 -39.36 -0.47 26.42
N GLY A 310 -40.08 0.40 27.15
CA GLY A 310 -39.47 1.23 28.19
C GLY A 310 -38.88 0.42 29.37
N GLN A 311 -39.46 -0.73 29.72
CA GLN A 311 -38.92 -1.63 30.74
C GLN A 311 -37.62 -2.30 30.29
N LEU A 312 -37.58 -2.81 29.06
CA LEU A 312 -36.42 -3.50 28.49
C LEU A 312 -35.26 -2.51 28.24
N SER A 313 -35.52 -1.29 27.79
CA SER A 313 -34.48 -0.26 27.70
C SER A 313 -33.92 0.11 29.07
N ALA A 314 -34.78 0.23 30.09
CA ALA A 314 -34.32 0.51 31.46
C ALA A 314 -33.47 -0.64 32.03
N ILE A 315 -33.81 -1.90 31.71
CA ILE A 315 -32.99 -3.07 32.07
C ILE A 315 -31.64 -3.02 31.36
N SER A 316 -31.62 -2.81 30.04
CA SER A 316 -30.39 -2.76 29.23
C SER A 316 -29.43 -1.67 29.73
N GLN A 317 -29.97 -0.46 30.00
CA GLN A 317 -29.21 0.65 30.57
C GLN A 317 -28.66 0.33 31.97
N ALA A 318 -29.48 -0.25 32.84
CA ALA A 318 -29.06 -0.62 34.19
C ALA A 318 -27.99 -1.74 34.17
N PHE A 319 -28.13 -2.71 33.28
CA PHE A 319 -27.14 -3.76 33.06
C PHE A 319 -25.80 -3.16 32.60
N ASN A 320 -25.80 -2.37 31.52
CA ASN A 320 -24.58 -1.78 30.96
C ASN A 320 -23.88 -0.84 31.94
N ALA A 321 -24.63 -0.01 32.66
CA ALA A 321 -24.06 0.89 33.67
C ALA A 321 -23.40 0.11 34.83
N ASN A 322 -24.03 -0.97 35.29
CA ASN A 322 -23.47 -1.80 36.36
C ASN A 322 -22.30 -2.67 35.87
N LEU A 323 -22.34 -3.17 34.63
CA LEU A 323 -21.26 -3.94 34.02
C LEU A 323 -20.00 -3.07 33.91
N ALA A 324 -20.14 -1.86 33.35
CA ALA A 324 -19.05 -0.89 33.25
C ALA A 324 -18.43 -0.58 34.62
N ALA A 325 -19.26 -0.24 35.62
CA ALA A 325 -18.78 0.07 36.97
C ALA A 325 -18.10 -1.13 37.66
N THR A 326 -18.58 -2.35 37.41
CA THR A 326 -18.01 -3.56 37.99
C THR A 326 -16.69 -3.92 37.34
N LEU A 327 -16.60 -3.85 36.01
CA LEU A 327 -15.35 -4.07 35.28
C LEU A 327 -14.28 -3.05 35.71
N ASP A 328 -14.63 -1.77 35.82
CA ASP A 328 -13.74 -0.72 36.32
C ASP A 328 -13.17 -1.00 37.71
N SER A 329 -13.99 -1.55 38.61
CA SER A 329 -13.57 -1.87 39.98
C SER A 329 -12.90 -3.23 40.13
N SER A 330 -13.00 -4.10 39.11
CA SER A 330 -12.45 -5.47 39.14
C SER A 330 -10.93 -5.52 39.00
N GLY A 331 -10.34 -4.50 38.36
CA GLY A 331 -8.92 -4.50 37.98
C GLY A 331 -8.57 -5.48 36.85
N LEU A 332 -9.58 -6.05 36.18
CA LEU A 332 -9.41 -6.85 34.97
C LEU A 332 -9.06 -5.96 33.78
N ALA A 333 -8.30 -6.51 32.84
CA ALA A 333 -7.86 -5.82 31.64
C ALA A 333 -8.75 -6.23 30.45
N ILE A 334 -9.66 -5.37 30.01
CA ILE A 334 -10.60 -5.70 28.93
C ILE A 334 -10.67 -4.60 27.88
N THR A 335 -11.11 -4.95 26.69
CA THR A 335 -11.46 -4.00 25.64
C THR A 335 -12.98 -4.00 25.48
N PRO A 336 -13.67 -2.95 25.95
CA PRO A 336 -15.13 -2.91 25.90
C PRO A 336 -15.59 -2.48 24.50
N ILE A 337 -16.65 -3.12 23.98
CA ILE A 337 -17.31 -2.74 22.72
C ILE A 337 -18.73 -2.25 23.01
N ASP A 338 -19.03 -1.03 22.58
CA ASP A 338 -20.31 -0.36 22.86
C ASP A 338 -21.36 -0.63 21.77
N VAL A 339 -21.93 -1.84 21.80
CA VAL A 339 -23.01 -2.25 20.89
C VAL A 339 -24.29 -1.46 21.15
N TYR A 340 -24.57 -1.14 22.42
CA TYR A 340 -25.72 -0.30 22.80
C TYR A 340 -25.66 1.06 22.11
N GLY A 341 -24.53 1.76 22.21
CA GLY A 341 -24.32 3.06 21.57
C GLY A 341 -24.41 2.99 20.04
N ARG A 342 -23.79 1.97 19.42
CA ARG A 342 -23.91 1.75 17.96
C ARG A 342 -25.36 1.52 17.53
N LEU A 343 -26.16 0.79 18.33
CA LEU A 343 -27.58 0.61 18.02
C LEU A 343 -28.35 1.94 18.09
N GLU A 344 -28.08 2.79 19.08
CA GLU A 344 -28.69 4.13 19.16
C GLU A 344 -28.33 4.97 17.92
N GLU A 345 -27.06 5.00 17.51
CA GLU A 345 -26.60 5.69 16.28
C GLU A 345 -27.35 5.20 15.03
N ILE A 346 -27.48 3.87 14.87
CA ILE A 346 -28.19 3.26 13.74
C ILE A 346 -29.67 3.64 13.74
N THR A 347 -30.32 3.62 14.90
CA THR A 347 -31.74 3.95 14.99
C THR A 347 -32.03 5.44 14.81
N ASP A 348 -31.10 6.31 15.18
CA ASP A 348 -31.22 7.76 15.05
C ASP A 348 -31.01 8.26 13.60
N ASP A 349 -30.12 7.61 12.83
CA ASP A 349 -29.85 7.95 11.42
C ASP A 349 -29.67 6.69 10.54
N PRO A 350 -30.74 5.92 10.28
CA PRO A 350 -30.65 4.64 9.57
C PRO A 350 -30.12 4.78 8.13
N ASP A 351 -30.38 5.91 7.47
CA ASP A 351 -29.92 6.18 6.11
C ASP A 351 -28.38 6.23 6.03
N ALA A 352 -27.71 6.76 7.07
CA ALA A 352 -26.24 6.79 7.15
C ALA A 352 -25.61 5.38 7.17
N PHE A 353 -26.37 4.38 7.62
CA PHE A 353 -25.96 2.98 7.66
C PHE A 353 -26.55 2.14 6.50
N GLY A 354 -27.25 2.78 5.57
CA GLY A 354 -27.87 2.12 4.42
C GLY A 354 -29.11 1.29 4.77
N LEU A 355 -29.79 1.59 5.88
CA LEU A 355 -30.99 0.90 6.33
C LEU A 355 -32.24 1.73 6.04
N THR A 356 -33.32 1.05 5.65
CA THR A 356 -34.64 1.66 5.44
C THR A 356 -35.65 1.26 6.51
N ASN A 357 -35.37 0.20 7.26
CA ASN A 357 -36.20 -0.26 8.37
C ASN A 357 -35.32 -0.71 9.55
N VAL A 358 -35.57 -0.11 10.72
CA VAL A 358 -34.86 -0.42 11.97
C VAL A 358 -35.79 -0.84 13.10
N THR A 359 -37.09 -1.04 12.83
CA THR A 359 -38.09 -1.30 13.89
C THR A 359 -38.85 -2.60 13.70
N GLU A 360 -39.08 -3.04 12.45
CA GLU A 360 -39.85 -4.25 12.15
C GLU A 360 -38.93 -5.44 11.79
N ALA A 361 -39.37 -6.66 12.09
CA ALA A 361 -38.67 -7.88 11.72
C ALA A 361 -38.85 -8.22 10.22
N SER A 362 -37.79 -8.63 9.54
CA SER A 362 -37.87 -9.12 8.15
C SER A 362 -38.55 -10.48 8.02
N PHE A 363 -38.46 -11.33 9.04
CA PHE A 363 -39.11 -12.63 9.15
C PHE A 363 -40.13 -12.60 10.28
N ASP A 364 -41.41 -12.79 9.95
CA ASP A 364 -42.52 -12.69 10.91
C ASP A 364 -42.79 -13.99 11.70
N GLY A 365 -41.89 -14.97 11.59
CA GLY A 365 -42.07 -16.33 12.12
C GLY A 365 -42.75 -17.30 11.15
N THR A 366 -43.28 -16.82 10.02
CA THR A 366 -43.93 -17.62 8.98
C THR A 366 -43.31 -17.42 7.59
N GLN A 367 -43.03 -16.18 7.21
CA GLN A 367 -42.46 -15.82 5.91
C GLN A 367 -41.57 -14.57 6.01
N VAL A 368 -40.73 -14.36 5.00
CA VAL A 368 -39.96 -13.12 4.86
C VAL A 368 -40.89 -12.03 4.29
N VAL A 369 -41.08 -10.95 5.04
CA VAL A 369 -42.03 -9.87 4.78
C VAL A 369 -41.37 -8.54 4.44
N LEU A 370 -40.10 -8.34 4.81
CA LEU A 370 -39.30 -7.17 4.45
C LEU A 370 -37.98 -7.61 3.80
N ASP A 371 -37.34 -6.70 3.05
CA ASP A 371 -36.03 -6.96 2.45
C ASP A 371 -34.94 -6.95 3.54
N PRO A 372 -34.30 -8.09 3.83
CA PRO A 372 -33.30 -8.18 4.89
C PRO A 372 -31.98 -7.45 4.54
N SER A 373 -31.74 -7.10 3.26
CA SER A 373 -30.53 -6.38 2.86
C SER A 373 -30.54 -4.89 3.27
N THR A 374 -31.71 -4.35 3.61
CA THR A 374 -31.90 -2.96 4.04
C THR A 374 -32.67 -2.84 5.36
N SER A 375 -32.82 -3.95 6.08
CA SER A 375 -33.49 -4.01 7.39
C SER A 375 -32.52 -4.38 8.49
N LEU A 376 -32.69 -3.83 9.69
CA LEU A 376 -31.84 -4.13 10.84
C LEU A 376 -32.11 -5.51 11.46
N PHE A 377 -33.39 -5.88 11.60
CA PHE A 377 -33.80 -7.06 12.36
C PHE A 377 -34.30 -8.18 11.45
N TRP A 378 -33.73 -9.36 11.62
CA TRP A 378 -34.18 -10.57 10.96
C TRP A 378 -35.48 -11.07 11.56
N ASP A 379 -35.49 -11.34 12.87
CA ASP A 379 -36.68 -11.77 13.59
C ASP A 379 -37.03 -10.77 14.71
N SER A 380 -37.77 -11.21 15.72
CA SER A 380 -38.20 -10.34 16.81
C SER A 380 -37.07 -9.72 17.65
N VAL A 381 -35.86 -10.29 17.63
CA VAL A 381 -34.73 -9.85 18.46
C VAL A 381 -33.37 -9.91 17.75
N HIS A 382 -33.20 -10.76 16.75
CA HIS A 382 -31.92 -10.97 16.10
C HIS A 382 -31.70 -10.04 14.90
N PRO A 383 -30.49 -9.53 14.68
CA PRO A 383 -30.16 -8.75 13.50
C PRO A 383 -30.22 -9.55 12.20
N THR A 384 -30.43 -8.88 11.07
CA THR A 384 -30.14 -9.42 9.74
C THR A 384 -28.64 -9.60 9.54
N GLN A 385 -28.24 -10.27 8.45
CA GLN A 385 -26.84 -10.27 8.02
C GLN A 385 -26.29 -8.84 7.93
N ARG A 386 -27.08 -7.89 7.40
CA ARG A 386 -26.70 -6.47 7.31
C ARG A 386 -26.54 -5.84 8.70
N GLY A 387 -27.40 -6.16 9.65
CA GLY A 387 -27.23 -5.73 11.04
C GLY A 387 -25.96 -6.30 11.69
N HIS A 388 -25.63 -7.56 11.40
CA HIS A 388 -24.38 -8.18 11.83
C HIS A 388 -23.14 -7.58 11.17
N GLU A 389 -23.20 -7.16 9.90
CA GLU A 389 -22.14 -6.37 9.24
C GLU A 389 -21.84 -5.10 10.03
N LEU A 390 -22.86 -4.36 10.45
CA LEU A 390 -22.67 -3.11 11.21
C LEU A 390 -22.05 -3.32 12.61
N ILE A 391 -22.26 -4.49 13.21
CA ILE A 391 -21.58 -4.89 14.45
C ILE A 391 -20.13 -5.30 14.17
N ALA A 392 -19.87 -5.97 13.04
CA ALA A 392 -18.52 -6.30 12.61
C ALA A 392 -17.70 -5.02 12.34
N ASP A 393 -18.29 -4.05 11.65
CA ASP A 393 -17.70 -2.73 11.40
C ASP A 393 -17.32 -2.04 12.72
N LEU A 394 -18.22 -2.03 13.71
CA LEU A 394 -17.92 -1.48 15.04
C LEU A 394 -16.69 -2.12 15.69
N VAL A 395 -16.54 -3.45 15.59
CA VAL A 395 -15.38 -4.16 16.15
C VAL A 395 -14.11 -3.82 15.39
N LEU A 396 -14.16 -3.79 14.05
CA LEU A 396 -13.02 -3.45 13.20
C LEU A 396 -12.57 -2.00 13.40
N GLU A 397 -13.50 -1.05 13.55
CA GLU A 397 -13.20 0.35 13.90
C GLU A 397 -12.45 0.49 15.24
N HIS A 398 -12.67 -0.43 16.19
CA HIS A 398 -11.94 -0.44 17.46
C HIS A 398 -10.55 -1.10 17.36
N LEU A 399 -10.33 -1.92 16.32
CA LEU A 399 -9.14 -2.76 16.14
C LEU A 399 -8.36 -2.42 14.87
N SER A 400 -8.62 -1.26 14.27
CA SER A 400 -7.90 -0.80 13.10
C SER A 400 -7.61 0.69 13.18
N ASP A 401 -6.56 1.11 12.50
CA ASP A 401 -6.26 2.51 12.22
C ASP A 401 -5.64 2.62 10.82
N GLN A 402 -5.77 3.77 10.18
CA GLN A 402 -5.27 4.00 8.83
C GLN A 402 -4.07 4.95 8.84
N GLY A 403 -2.97 4.52 8.20
CA GLY A 403 -1.80 5.36 7.94
C GLY A 403 -1.69 5.72 6.46
N THR A 404 -0.98 6.82 6.19
CA THR A 404 -0.65 7.24 4.83
C THR A 404 0.85 7.15 4.60
N VAL A 405 1.26 6.57 3.48
CA VAL A 405 2.64 6.60 3.01
C VAL A 405 2.77 7.61 1.89
N SER A 406 3.69 8.55 2.02
CA SER A 406 4.10 9.46 0.96
C SER A 406 5.51 9.14 0.48
N ILE A 407 5.69 9.01 -0.82
CA ILE A 407 6.99 8.77 -1.44
C ILE A 407 7.35 9.96 -2.32
N ASP A 408 8.34 10.73 -1.90
CA ASP A 408 8.92 11.81 -2.70
C ASP A 408 9.83 11.21 -3.79
N VAL A 409 9.40 11.31 -5.05
CA VAL A 409 10.15 10.82 -6.21
C VAL A 409 10.77 12.02 -6.92
N SER A 410 12.10 12.09 -6.96
CA SER A 410 12.84 13.18 -7.61
C SER A 410 13.34 12.75 -8.98
N GLY A 411 13.25 13.64 -9.98
CA GLY A 411 13.89 13.46 -11.28
C GLY A 411 15.42 13.56 -11.16
N VAL A 412 16.15 12.56 -11.65
CA VAL A 412 17.60 12.58 -11.82
C VAL A 412 17.95 12.79 -13.28
N THR A 413 19.13 13.37 -13.54
CA THR A 413 19.63 13.51 -14.91
C THR A 413 20.91 12.73 -15.06
N THR A 414 21.07 12.11 -16.22
CA THR A 414 22.32 11.44 -16.60
C THR A 414 22.74 11.91 -17.98
N VAL A 415 23.99 12.34 -18.09
CA VAL A 415 24.51 12.82 -19.37
C VAL A 415 24.62 11.66 -20.37
N PRO A 416 24.08 11.82 -21.60
CA PRO A 416 24.08 10.76 -22.59
C PRO A 416 25.45 10.58 -23.22
N THR A 417 25.72 9.35 -23.64
CA THR A 417 26.94 9.01 -24.39
C THR A 417 26.64 8.93 -25.88
N LEU A 418 27.55 9.44 -26.71
CA LEU A 418 27.44 9.47 -28.17
C LEU A 418 28.41 8.46 -28.80
N ASP A 419 27.93 7.64 -29.74
CA ASP A 419 28.76 6.90 -30.71
C ASP A 419 28.49 7.46 -32.11
N ALA A 420 29.55 7.87 -32.81
CA ALA A 420 29.48 8.38 -34.16
C ALA A 420 30.37 7.55 -35.08
N ARG A 421 29.81 7.08 -36.19
CA ARG A 421 30.48 6.26 -37.19
C ARG A 421 30.38 6.92 -38.56
N HIS A 422 31.45 6.77 -39.33
CA HIS A 422 31.65 7.54 -40.54
C HIS A 422 31.75 6.64 -41.76
N GLU A 423 31.07 7.04 -42.83
CA GLU A 423 31.23 6.45 -44.17
C GLU A 423 31.35 7.56 -45.21
N SER A 424 32.08 7.26 -46.29
CA SER A 424 32.19 8.18 -47.44
C SER A 424 32.50 7.40 -48.72
N GLY A 425 31.61 7.52 -49.70
CA GLY A 425 31.81 6.90 -51.02
C GLY A 425 32.53 7.83 -52.03
N GLN A 426 32.63 9.12 -51.74
CA GLN A 426 33.27 10.10 -52.62
C GLN A 426 33.77 11.31 -51.82
N ALA A 427 34.78 11.99 -52.36
CA ALA A 427 35.36 13.16 -51.74
C ALA A 427 34.31 14.26 -51.53
N GLY A 428 34.16 14.73 -50.29
CA GLY A 428 33.25 15.82 -49.92
C GLY A 428 31.85 15.39 -49.56
N GLU A 429 31.57 14.09 -49.52
CA GLU A 429 30.35 13.55 -48.93
C GLU A 429 30.68 12.90 -47.59
N LEU A 430 29.93 13.23 -46.54
CA LEU A 430 30.02 12.59 -45.24
C LEU A 430 28.68 11.96 -44.88
N GLU A 431 28.68 10.63 -44.69
CA GLU A 431 27.57 9.92 -44.06
C GLU A 431 27.93 9.61 -42.61
N LEU A 432 27.05 10.02 -41.69
CA LEU A 432 27.16 9.80 -40.26
C LEU A 432 26.09 8.84 -39.81
N TRP A 433 26.50 7.75 -39.15
CA TRP A 433 25.62 6.97 -38.29
C TRP A 433 25.87 7.37 -36.85
N LEU A 434 24.88 8.04 -36.24
CA LEU A 434 24.94 8.50 -34.86
C LEU A 434 24.03 7.62 -34.01
N SER A 435 24.53 7.09 -32.90
CA SER A 435 23.75 6.38 -31.88
C SER A 435 24.10 6.90 -30.50
N ALA A 436 23.25 6.63 -29.53
CA ALA A 436 23.46 7.06 -28.16
C ALA A 436 23.14 5.95 -27.16
N ASP A 437 23.71 6.06 -25.97
CA ASP A 437 23.37 5.23 -24.83
C ASP A 437 23.29 6.10 -23.58
N ASP A 438 22.45 5.69 -22.64
CA ASP A 438 22.24 6.40 -21.38
C ASP A 438 22.20 5.43 -20.20
N ALA A 439 22.74 5.88 -19.06
CA ALA A 439 22.71 5.12 -17.82
C ALA A 439 21.29 5.03 -17.26
N SER A 440 20.51 6.10 -17.39
CA SER A 440 19.08 6.10 -17.17
C SER A 440 18.43 5.20 -18.22
N ILE A 441 17.79 4.12 -17.75
CA ILE A 441 17.08 3.16 -18.63
C ILE A 441 16.03 3.89 -19.46
N ASN A 442 15.52 4.95 -18.87
CA ASN A 442 14.38 5.70 -19.24
C ASN A 442 14.72 6.68 -20.37
N ASP A 443 15.81 7.43 -20.20
CA ASP A 443 16.37 8.30 -21.23
C ASP A 443 16.91 7.46 -22.40
N ARG A 444 17.52 6.31 -22.11
CA ARG A 444 17.94 5.35 -23.15
C ARG A 444 16.78 4.85 -24.01
N ASN A 445 15.60 4.64 -23.43
CA ASN A 445 14.41 4.22 -24.15
C ASN A 445 13.64 5.40 -24.78
N GLY A 446 13.93 6.62 -24.34
CA GLY A 446 13.36 7.86 -24.79
C GLY A 446 13.93 8.38 -26.12
N PRO A 447 13.41 9.52 -26.60
CA PRO A 447 13.95 10.20 -27.78
C PRO A 447 15.26 10.93 -27.46
N PHE A 448 16.17 10.92 -28.44
CA PHE A 448 17.40 11.71 -28.44
C PHE A 448 17.37 12.76 -29.55
N GLU A 449 17.88 13.95 -29.27
CA GLU A 449 18.18 14.98 -30.25
C GLU A 449 19.66 14.91 -30.65
N TYR A 450 19.93 14.43 -31.86
CA TYR A 450 21.27 14.45 -32.44
C TYR A 450 21.48 15.76 -33.18
N THR A 451 22.54 16.49 -32.84
CA THR A 451 22.91 17.76 -33.48
C THR A 451 24.31 17.67 -34.06
N VAL A 452 24.44 18.05 -35.33
CA VAL A 452 25.70 18.15 -36.06
C VAL A 452 25.86 19.59 -36.53
N ASP A 453 26.90 20.28 -36.05
CA ASP A 453 27.45 21.45 -36.73
C ASP A 453 28.45 20.92 -37.75
N TRP A 454 28.16 21.12 -39.04
CA TRP A 454 28.97 20.55 -40.12
C TRP A 454 30.31 21.27 -40.31
N GLY A 455 30.52 22.42 -39.65
CA GLY A 455 31.76 23.19 -39.72
C GLY A 455 31.88 24.11 -40.94
N ASP A 456 30.87 24.15 -41.80
CA ASP A 456 30.76 25.05 -42.96
C ASP A 456 29.69 26.16 -42.77
N GLY A 457 29.10 26.22 -41.58
CA GLY A 457 28.04 27.16 -41.21
C GLY A 457 26.63 26.55 -41.24
N GLU A 458 26.47 25.30 -41.69
CA GLU A 458 25.21 24.57 -41.57
C GLU A 458 25.17 23.74 -40.28
N VAL A 459 24.03 23.78 -39.58
CA VAL A 459 23.73 22.98 -38.40
C VAL A 459 22.47 22.18 -38.66
N GLN A 460 22.52 20.87 -38.41
CA GLN A 460 21.40 19.96 -38.55
C GLN A 460 21.09 19.30 -37.22
N SER A 461 19.81 19.33 -36.82
CA SER A 461 19.30 18.60 -35.65
C SER A 461 18.19 17.65 -36.07
N VAL A 462 18.20 16.42 -35.54
CA VAL A 462 17.20 15.39 -35.83
C VAL A 462 16.84 14.62 -34.55
N GLN A 463 15.58 14.23 -34.44
CA GLN A 463 15.10 13.36 -33.38
C GLN A 463 15.30 11.89 -33.78
N GLY A 464 15.83 11.08 -32.87
CA GLY A 464 16.09 9.65 -33.06
C GLY A 464 15.90 8.85 -31.78
N THR A 465 16.16 7.55 -31.85
CA THR A 465 16.22 6.67 -30.65
C THR A 465 17.69 6.38 -30.31
N ALA A 466 17.96 5.71 -29.19
CA ALA A 466 19.30 5.19 -28.87
C ALA A 466 19.90 4.33 -30.00
N ALA A 467 19.07 3.63 -30.79
CA ALA A 467 19.54 2.84 -31.93
C ALA A 467 20.20 3.70 -33.02
N GLY A 468 19.87 4.98 -33.08
CA GLY A 468 20.57 5.96 -33.91
C GLY A 468 19.83 6.49 -35.13
N VAL A 469 20.52 7.33 -35.89
CA VAL A 469 20.07 8.02 -37.10
C VAL A 469 21.19 8.07 -38.14
N SER A 470 20.83 8.03 -39.43
CA SER A 470 21.73 8.35 -40.54
C SER A 470 21.55 9.81 -40.95
N LEU A 471 22.66 10.54 -41.06
CA LEU A 471 22.71 11.89 -41.61
C LEU A 471 23.73 11.93 -42.76
N THR A 472 23.45 12.72 -43.80
CA THR A 472 24.36 12.89 -44.93
C THR A 472 24.51 14.37 -45.22
N HIS A 473 25.75 14.81 -45.45
CA HIS A 473 26.07 16.17 -45.84
C HIS A 473 27.07 16.21 -46.98
N SER A 474 27.00 17.25 -47.81
CA SER A 474 27.90 17.46 -48.95
C SER A 474 28.58 18.81 -48.85
N TYR A 475 29.91 18.80 -48.94
CA TYR A 475 30.75 19.98 -48.79
C TYR A 475 31.18 20.56 -50.15
N ASP A 476 30.99 21.86 -50.32
CA ASP A 476 31.38 22.59 -51.55
C ASP A 476 32.91 22.86 -51.64
N ALA A 477 33.64 22.73 -50.53
CA ALA A 477 35.08 22.99 -50.45
C ALA A 477 35.83 21.89 -49.67
N LEU A 478 36.96 21.44 -50.23
CA LEU A 478 37.82 20.36 -49.72
C LEU A 478 39.30 20.79 -49.74
N PRO A 479 40.17 20.26 -48.85
CA PRO A 479 40.12 18.87 -48.38
C PRO A 479 39.77 18.59 -46.90
N VAL A 480 39.64 19.60 -46.04
CA VAL A 480 39.46 19.38 -44.58
C VAL A 480 38.25 20.15 -44.05
N VAL A 481 37.43 19.49 -43.23
CA VAL A 481 36.28 20.08 -42.51
C VAL A 481 36.32 19.67 -41.03
N THR A 482 35.58 20.38 -40.19
CA THR A 482 35.65 20.22 -38.73
C THR A 482 34.26 20.15 -38.10
N PRO A 483 33.54 19.02 -38.21
CA PRO A 483 32.22 18.89 -37.63
C PRO A 483 32.29 18.77 -36.09
N GLU A 484 31.25 19.27 -35.42
CA GLU A 484 31.03 19.10 -33.98
C GLU A 484 29.69 18.39 -33.77
N ILE A 485 29.72 17.24 -33.09
CA ILE A 485 28.55 16.39 -32.89
C ILE A 485 28.18 16.35 -31.42
N ARG A 486 26.90 16.51 -31.11
CA ARG A 486 26.32 16.38 -29.78
C ARG A 486 25.07 15.52 -29.84
N VAL A 487 24.80 14.80 -28.75
CA VAL A 487 23.48 14.23 -28.50
C VAL A 487 22.92 14.83 -27.22
N ARG A 488 21.62 15.09 -27.22
CA ARG A 488 20.84 15.51 -26.07
C ARG A 488 19.72 14.52 -25.83
N ASP A 489 19.48 14.12 -24.59
CA ASP A 489 18.36 13.25 -24.24
C ASP A 489 17.05 14.06 -24.08
N GLN A 490 16.03 13.40 -23.50
CA GLN A 490 14.72 13.98 -23.28
C GLN A 490 14.64 14.91 -22.05
N ASP A 491 15.50 14.74 -21.05
CA ASP A 491 15.54 15.61 -19.85
C ASP A 491 16.28 16.93 -20.15
N GLY A 492 17.10 16.90 -21.22
CA GLY A 492 17.79 18.03 -21.76
C GLY A 492 19.29 18.04 -21.47
N ASP A 493 19.83 17.01 -20.85
CA ASP A 493 21.27 16.80 -20.68
C ASP A 493 21.92 16.51 -22.04
N SER A 494 23.13 17.05 -22.21
CA SER A 494 23.85 17.00 -23.48
C SER A 494 25.21 16.38 -23.30
N SER A 495 25.57 15.48 -24.20
CA SER A 495 26.91 14.94 -24.28
C SER A 495 27.94 16.07 -24.42
N VAL A 496 29.17 15.79 -23.99
CA VAL A 496 30.31 16.59 -24.45
C VAL A 496 30.33 16.52 -25.98
N ALA A 497 30.67 17.64 -26.62
CA ALA A 497 30.82 17.66 -28.07
C ALA A 497 31.97 16.78 -28.51
N LEU A 498 31.71 15.93 -29.49
CA LEU A 498 32.72 15.22 -30.25
C LEU A 498 33.22 16.15 -31.36
N ARG A 499 34.44 16.66 -31.22
CA ARG A 499 35.07 17.59 -32.17
C ARG A 499 35.99 16.82 -33.11
N GLU A 500 35.63 16.78 -34.38
CA GLU A 500 36.34 15.97 -35.36
C GLU A 500 37.02 16.81 -36.41
N VAL A 501 38.00 16.19 -37.07
CA VAL A 501 38.59 16.71 -38.31
C VAL A 501 38.45 15.64 -39.36
N VAL A 502 37.70 15.94 -40.42
CA VAL A 502 37.45 15.02 -41.52
C VAL A 502 38.27 15.42 -42.73
N ILE A 503 38.94 14.45 -43.34
CA ILE A 503 39.73 14.63 -44.55
C ILE A 503 39.45 13.54 -45.57
N TRP A 504 39.37 13.93 -46.84
CA TRP A 504 39.24 13.01 -47.97
C TRP A 504 40.52 13.01 -48.81
N GLY A 505 40.89 11.82 -49.26
CA GLY A 505 41.73 11.62 -50.42
C GLY A 505 40.97 11.91 -51.72
N THR A 506 41.46 11.32 -52.78
CA THR A 506 40.97 11.38 -54.15
C THR A 506 40.69 9.96 -54.63
N VAL A 507 40.29 9.78 -55.88
CA VAL A 507 40.14 8.44 -56.48
C VAL A 507 41.48 7.82 -56.93
N GLY A 508 42.61 8.35 -56.48
CA GLY A 508 43.94 7.82 -56.78
C GLY A 508 44.80 7.78 -55.53
N SER A 509 45.97 7.14 -55.60
CA SER A 509 46.85 6.97 -54.44
C SER A 509 47.18 8.26 -53.70
N ASP A 510 46.77 8.31 -52.44
CA ASP A 510 46.94 9.42 -51.53
C ASP A 510 47.83 9.08 -50.33
N ARG A 511 48.35 10.13 -49.72
CA ARG A 511 49.23 10.04 -48.55
C ARG A 511 48.77 10.99 -47.47
N ILE A 512 47.87 10.50 -46.62
CA ILE A 512 47.30 11.21 -45.48
C ILE A 512 48.14 10.90 -44.24
N ARG A 513 48.65 11.93 -43.57
CA ARG A 513 49.46 11.76 -42.35
C ARG A 513 49.17 12.77 -41.28
N ILE A 514 49.16 12.27 -40.05
CA ILE A 514 49.16 13.08 -38.82
C ILE A 514 50.52 12.86 -38.15
N ARG A 515 51.22 13.94 -37.81
CA ARG A 515 52.51 13.87 -37.11
C ARG A 515 52.59 14.93 -36.01
N PRO A 516 52.93 14.56 -34.77
CA PRO A 516 53.23 15.54 -33.75
C PRO A 516 54.51 16.31 -34.12
N ASP A 517 54.47 17.62 -33.95
CA ASP A 517 55.64 18.48 -34.01
C ASP A 517 56.36 18.57 -32.64
N ALA A 518 57.45 19.33 -32.58
CA ALA A 518 58.22 19.49 -31.35
C ALA A 518 57.50 20.33 -30.27
N GLY A 519 56.41 21.01 -30.62
CA GLY A 519 55.58 21.84 -29.74
C GLY A 519 54.32 21.13 -29.23
N GLY A 520 54.05 19.90 -29.65
CA GLY A 520 52.85 19.14 -29.29
C GLY A 520 51.64 19.41 -30.18
N VAL A 521 51.81 20.15 -31.29
CA VAL A 521 50.78 20.34 -32.32
C VAL A 521 50.90 19.22 -33.35
N HIS A 522 49.78 18.67 -33.79
CA HIS A 522 49.74 17.56 -34.73
C HIS A 522 49.48 18.10 -36.14
N VAL A 523 50.45 17.94 -37.03
CA VAL A 523 50.36 18.44 -38.40
C VAL A 523 49.69 17.39 -39.29
N LEU A 524 48.55 17.73 -39.88
CA LEU A 524 47.84 16.92 -40.87
C LEU A 524 48.32 17.30 -42.27
N THR A 525 48.81 16.33 -43.03
CA THR A 525 49.28 16.52 -44.40
C THR A 525 48.58 15.60 -45.38
N LEU A 526 48.27 16.12 -46.57
CA LEU A 526 47.82 15.37 -47.74
C LEU A 526 48.89 15.49 -48.83
N ASN A 527 49.42 14.36 -49.30
CA ASN A 527 50.45 14.31 -50.35
C ASN A 527 51.70 15.18 -50.09
N GLY A 528 52.00 15.43 -48.81
CA GLY A 528 53.15 16.21 -48.35
C GLY A 528 52.87 17.70 -48.14
N GLU A 529 51.69 18.20 -48.50
CA GLU A 529 51.24 19.56 -48.19
C GLU A 529 50.52 19.58 -46.84
N THR A 530 50.76 20.61 -46.04
CA THR A 530 50.06 20.80 -44.76
C THR A 530 48.67 21.33 -45.03
N VAL A 531 47.65 20.60 -44.58
CA VAL A 531 46.24 20.95 -44.76
C VAL A 531 45.58 21.40 -43.46
N ALA A 532 46.08 20.95 -42.30
CA ALA A 532 45.64 21.45 -41.01
C ALA A 532 46.74 21.32 -39.93
N SER A 533 46.62 22.11 -38.87
CA SER A 533 47.40 22.00 -37.64
C SER A 533 46.44 21.76 -36.49
N LEU A 534 46.59 20.63 -35.81
CA LEU A 534 45.63 20.10 -34.86
C LEU A 534 46.17 20.27 -33.44
N ASP A 535 45.41 20.95 -32.60
CA ASP A 535 45.65 20.99 -31.16
C ASP A 535 44.96 19.76 -30.53
N PRO A 536 45.71 18.81 -29.94
CA PRO A 536 45.14 17.59 -29.37
C PRO A 536 44.22 17.83 -28.18
N THR A 537 44.14 19.06 -27.62
CA THR A 537 43.14 19.41 -26.59
C THR A 537 41.79 19.86 -27.17
N ASN A 538 41.75 20.15 -28.47
CA ASN A 538 40.60 20.70 -29.16
C ASN A 538 40.08 19.80 -30.29
N VAL A 539 40.74 18.67 -30.54
CA VAL A 539 40.35 17.67 -31.54
C VAL A 539 40.28 16.32 -30.84
N ASP A 540 39.09 15.74 -30.80
CA ASP A 540 38.84 14.47 -30.15
C ASP A 540 39.17 13.31 -31.11
N ARG A 541 38.89 13.46 -32.41
CA ARG A 541 39.16 12.42 -33.43
C ARG A 541 39.49 13.00 -34.82
N VAL A 542 40.35 12.32 -35.57
CA VAL A 542 40.55 12.58 -37.01
C VAL A 542 39.97 11.43 -37.83
N VAL A 543 39.05 11.76 -38.73
CA VAL A 543 38.44 10.83 -39.67
C VAL A 543 39.08 11.02 -41.04
N ALA A 544 39.61 9.95 -41.65
CA ALA A 544 40.25 10.04 -42.95
C ALA A 544 39.79 8.94 -43.90
N PHE A 545 39.41 9.34 -45.12
CA PHE A 545 38.97 8.43 -46.18
C PHE A 545 39.99 8.42 -47.31
N GLY A 546 40.53 7.24 -47.64
CA GLY A 546 41.39 7.00 -48.80
C GLY A 546 40.61 7.05 -50.12
N LEU A 547 39.40 6.48 -50.13
CA LEU A 547 38.51 6.30 -51.30
C LEU A 547 39.00 5.22 -52.26
N GLU A 548 39.40 5.54 -53.50
CA GLU A 548 39.95 4.56 -54.45
C GLU A 548 41.46 4.80 -54.60
N GLY A 549 42.24 3.74 -54.77
CA GLY A 549 43.68 3.83 -55.02
C GLY A 549 44.51 3.07 -54.01
N ASP A 550 45.83 3.03 -54.18
CA ASP A 550 46.72 2.45 -53.17
C ASP A 550 47.13 3.56 -52.18
N ASP A 551 46.46 3.63 -51.02
CA ASP A 551 46.61 4.75 -50.10
C ASP A 551 47.56 4.49 -48.94
N PHE A 552 48.09 5.58 -48.37
CA PHE A 552 48.88 5.55 -47.14
C PHE A 552 48.26 6.49 -46.10
N LEU A 553 47.57 5.92 -45.12
CA LEU A 553 46.98 6.63 -43.99
C LEU A 553 47.80 6.36 -42.74
N SER A 554 48.27 7.40 -42.05
CA SER A 554 49.13 7.20 -40.88
C SER A 554 49.01 8.28 -39.83
N ALA A 555 48.65 7.86 -38.63
CA ALA A 555 48.69 8.64 -37.42
C ALA A 555 49.81 8.21 -36.46
N ALA A 556 50.76 7.40 -36.93
CA ALA A 556 51.84 6.85 -36.12
C ALA A 556 52.56 7.92 -35.27
N GLY A 557 52.44 7.78 -33.94
CA GLY A 557 53.02 8.69 -32.96
C GLY A 557 52.11 9.85 -32.52
N SER A 558 50.95 10.01 -33.14
CA SER A 558 49.88 10.91 -32.69
C SER A 558 49.22 10.39 -31.41
N GLU A 559 48.66 11.30 -30.61
CA GLU A 559 47.85 11.00 -29.41
C GLU A 559 46.36 11.30 -29.64
N ILE A 560 46.02 11.83 -30.83
CA ILE A 560 44.64 12.03 -31.28
C ILE A 560 44.14 10.71 -31.87
N ALA A 561 42.99 10.24 -31.40
CA ALA A 561 42.29 9.06 -31.92
C ALA A 561 41.97 9.21 -33.40
N VAL A 562 41.99 8.11 -34.15
CA VAL A 562 41.65 8.14 -35.58
C VAL A 562 40.60 7.13 -35.98
N GLU A 563 39.75 7.54 -36.92
CA GLU A 563 38.93 6.64 -37.73
C GLU A 563 39.44 6.70 -39.18
N PHE A 564 40.17 5.67 -39.60
CA PHE A 564 40.75 5.63 -40.94
C PHE A 564 40.07 4.57 -41.79
N ASP A 565 39.60 4.97 -42.96
CA ASP A 565 39.08 4.08 -43.99
C ASP A 565 39.99 4.13 -45.21
N GLY A 566 40.63 2.99 -45.53
CA GLY A 566 41.47 2.84 -46.70
C GLY A 566 40.67 2.83 -48.01
N GLY A 567 39.41 2.43 -47.99
CA GLY A 567 38.61 2.28 -49.20
C GLY A 567 39.07 1.13 -50.11
N ASP A 568 38.91 1.30 -51.44
CA ASP A 568 39.23 0.30 -52.44
C ASP A 568 40.68 0.42 -52.94
N GLY A 569 41.51 -0.59 -52.63
CA GLY A 569 42.87 -0.69 -53.17
C GLY A 569 43.83 -1.46 -52.26
N ARG A 570 45.13 -1.21 -52.41
CA ARG A 570 46.16 -1.79 -51.52
C ARG A 570 46.68 -0.75 -50.54
N ASP A 571 45.91 -0.56 -49.48
CA ASP A 571 46.20 0.52 -48.54
C ASP A 571 47.18 0.11 -47.45
N VAL A 572 47.87 1.09 -46.91
CA VAL A 572 48.67 0.97 -45.70
C VAL A 572 48.09 1.92 -44.67
N VAL A 573 47.42 1.35 -43.67
CA VAL A 573 46.77 2.10 -42.59
C VAL A 573 47.55 1.87 -41.29
N LEU A 574 48.01 2.98 -40.69
CA LEU A 574 48.76 3.01 -39.43
C LEU A 574 48.02 3.88 -38.40
N GLY A 575 47.59 3.24 -37.30
CA GLY A 575 46.92 3.92 -36.19
C GLY A 575 47.79 4.93 -35.43
N SER A 576 47.15 5.60 -34.49
CA SER A 576 47.71 6.52 -33.50
C SER A 576 48.21 5.74 -32.25
N ARG A 577 48.31 6.41 -31.11
CA ARG A 577 48.54 5.82 -29.77
C ARG A 577 47.28 5.80 -28.89
N ALA A 578 46.16 6.32 -29.40
CA ALA A 578 44.87 6.33 -28.75
C ALA A 578 44.00 5.17 -29.25
N ASP A 579 42.76 5.11 -28.80
CA ASP A 579 41.81 4.09 -29.24
C ASP A 579 41.32 4.44 -30.65
N ASP A 580 41.70 3.62 -31.61
CA ASP A 580 41.49 3.86 -33.04
C ASP A 580 40.45 2.90 -33.62
N ARG A 581 39.79 3.35 -34.69
CA ARG A 581 38.97 2.52 -35.57
C ARG A 581 39.58 2.48 -36.96
N LEU A 582 40.03 1.31 -37.39
CA LEU A 582 40.77 1.19 -38.66
C LEU A 582 40.05 0.24 -39.61
N ILE A 583 39.63 0.77 -40.74
CA ILE A 583 38.92 0.10 -41.82
C ILE A 583 39.88 -0.03 -42.99
N GLY A 584 40.18 -1.27 -43.36
CA GLY A 584 41.18 -1.55 -44.39
C GLY A 584 40.62 -1.48 -45.81
N GLY A 585 39.45 -2.10 -46.05
CA GLY A 585 38.98 -2.41 -47.40
C GLY A 585 39.51 -3.75 -47.97
N LEU A 586 39.23 -4.03 -49.24
CA LEU A 586 39.61 -5.28 -49.92
C LEU A 586 41.04 -5.22 -50.47
N GLY A 587 41.96 -5.98 -49.86
CA GLY A 587 43.35 -6.10 -50.33
C GLY A 587 44.38 -5.30 -49.51
N SER A 588 43.90 -4.62 -48.48
CA SER A 588 44.66 -3.66 -47.70
C SER A 588 45.52 -4.29 -46.62
N ARG A 589 46.58 -3.58 -46.25
CA ARG A 589 47.52 -3.98 -45.21
C ARG A 589 47.38 -3.08 -44.00
N LEU A 590 46.71 -3.61 -42.99
CA LEU A 590 46.49 -2.94 -41.72
C LEU A 590 47.63 -3.19 -40.74
N LEU A 591 48.21 -2.13 -40.17
CA LEU A 591 49.27 -2.19 -39.15
C LEU A 591 48.87 -1.36 -37.93
N GLU A 592 48.85 -2.00 -36.76
CA GLU A 592 48.50 -1.39 -35.48
C GLU A 592 49.76 -0.92 -34.72
N LEU A 593 49.67 0.17 -33.96
CA LEU A 593 50.77 0.68 -33.10
C LEU A 593 50.28 1.07 -31.69
N ARG A 594 49.91 0.06 -30.88
CA ARG A 594 49.57 0.14 -29.43
C ARG A 594 48.36 1.04 -29.06
N GLY A 595 47.29 0.37 -28.64
CA GLY A 595 46.03 0.88 -28.06
C GLY A 595 45.02 -0.29 -27.97
N ASP A 596 43.80 -0.10 -27.46
CA ASP A 596 42.71 -1.05 -27.65
C ASP A 596 41.97 -0.66 -28.96
N ALA A 597 42.29 -1.32 -30.08
CA ALA A 597 41.75 -0.96 -31.41
C ALA A 597 40.68 -1.95 -31.90
N ASP A 598 39.60 -1.45 -32.51
CA ASP A 598 38.58 -2.26 -33.19
C ASP A 598 38.92 -2.37 -34.69
N LEU A 599 39.26 -3.59 -35.13
CA LEU A 599 39.72 -3.88 -36.49
C LEU A 599 38.58 -4.48 -37.34
N ILE A 600 38.10 -3.73 -38.34
CA ILE A 600 36.99 -4.17 -39.20
C ILE A 600 37.49 -4.34 -40.64
N GLY A 601 37.61 -5.58 -41.13
CA GLY A 601 38.05 -5.86 -42.50
C GLY A 601 38.11 -7.35 -42.87
N SER A 602 37.69 -7.69 -44.09
CA SER A 602 37.60 -9.07 -44.59
C SER A 602 38.97 -9.67 -44.96
N VAL A 603 39.39 -10.67 -44.19
CA VAL A 603 40.29 -11.79 -44.54
C VAL A 603 41.56 -11.49 -45.39
N ALA A 604 42.59 -10.86 -44.81
CA ALA A 604 44.02 -11.18 -45.04
C ALA A 604 44.98 -10.37 -44.13
N ALA A 605 44.84 -10.45 -42.80
CA ALA A 605 45.83 -9.87 -41.88
C ALA A 605 47.20 -10.57 -42.03
N SER A 606 48.22 -9.88 -42.56
CA SER A 606 49.60 -10.38 -42.63
C SER A 606 50.52 -9.71 -41.61
N ARG A 607 50.55 -10.33 -40.41
CA ARG A 607 51.53 -10.27 -39.31
C ARG A 607 51.78 -8.91 -38.60
N LEU A 608 51.40 -8.96 -37.31
CA LEU A 608 51.66 -8.06 -36.18
C LEU A 608 53.13 -7.66 -35.97
N ARG A 609 53.32 -6.43 -35.44
CA ARG A 609 54.35 -6.11 -34.46
C ARG A 609 53.86 -5.10 -33.43
#